data_AF-F0Z966-F1
#
_entry.id   AF-F0Z966-F1
#
_cell.length_a   1.000
_cell.length_b   1.000
_cell.length_c   1.000
_cell.angle_alpha   90.00
_cell.angle_beta   90.00
_cell.angle_gamma   90.00
#
_symmetry.space_group_name_H-M   'P 1'
#
loop_
_entity.id
_entity.type
_entity.pdbx_description
1 polymer ?
#
loop_
_entity_poly.entity_id
_entity_poly.type
_entity_poly.pdbx_seq_one_letter_code
_entity_poly.pdbx_strand_id
1 'polypeptide(L)'
;MIKIIILVFCFFTTIVSSQSNQNICSVYTCNSTGCFETPKCPQTSNKCFVTSCDTQTGQCIDTPIPNPYETKCVISTCNPLNGFFSVVPVLCKDRSDECLVGNGCDISVGCLYQPQFTCSNKSDQCLNVIGCDPKLGCQYESKCNSVYKCSLYSCSLTGNGCIKTPKCPQTSNKCLTSSCDAQTGQCIYTPVQLPPSNNICSNYSCNPSTGLFTPTPINCPDRSNECLINTGCDAKLGGCHYKSS
;
A
#
# COMPACT_ATOMS: atom_id res chain seq x y z
N MET A 1 52.40 -23.71 -93.21
CA MET A 1 53.02 -22.41 -93.53
C MET A 1 52.70 -21.44 -92.40
N ILE A 2 53.76 -20.80 -91.91
CA ILE A 2 53.85 -19.92 -90.75
C ILE A 2 53.11 -18.59 -90.99
N LYS A 3 52.45 -18.05 -89.95
CA LYS A 3 52.47 -16.61 -89.63
C LYS A 3 52.18 -16.41 -88.14
N ILE A 4 53.24 -16.18 -87.38
CA ILE A 4 53.26 -15.63 -86.02
C ILE A 4 53.47 -14.13 -86.16
N ILE A 5 52.60 -13.26 -85.63
CA ILE A 5 52.95 -11.88 -85.26
C ILE A 5 52.17 -11.44 -84.00
N ILE A 6 52.84 -11.64 -82.86
CA ILE A 6 53.06 -10.71 -81.73
C ILE A 6 51.86 -9.83 -81.31
N LEU A 7 51.14 -10.29 -80.28
CA LEU A 7 50.30 -9.45 -79.41
C LEU A 7 51.22 -8.71 -78.42
N VAL A 8 51.25 -7.38 -78.54
CA VAL A 8 51.95 -6.48 -77.63
C VAL A 8 51.27 -6.53 -76.26
N PHE A 9 51.92 -7.21 -75.31
CA PHE A 9 51.61 -7.14 -73.90
C PHE A 9 51.95 -5.74 -73.38
N CYS A 10 50.95 -4.86 -73.25
CA CYS A 10 51.08 -3.70 -72.38
C CYS A 10 50.95 -4.17 -70.93
N PHE A 11 52.10 -4.50 -70.34
CA PHE A 11 52.24 -4.57 -68.89
C PHE A 11 51.87 -3.20 -68.31
N PHE A 12 50.66 -3.07 -67.73
CA PHE A 12 50.50 -2.13 -66.63
C PHE A 12 51.27 -2.74 -65.46
N THR A 13 52.55 -2.40 -65.39
CA THR A 13 53.39 -2.65 -64.24
C THR A 13 52.70 -1.99 -63.05
N THR A 14 52.02 -2.79 -62.24
CA THR A 14 51.75 -2.45 -60.85
C THR A 14 53.12 -2.14 -60.24
N ILE A 15 53.38 -0.86 -59.97
CA ILE A 15 54.48 -0.47 -59.09
C ILE A 15 54.08 -1.01 -57.73
N VAL A 16 54.46 -2.26 -57.45
CA VAL A 16 54.45 -2.80 -56.09
C VAL A 16 55.60 -2.07 -55.40
N SER A 17 55.30 -0.93 -54.78
CA SER A 17 56.24 -0.36 -53.82
C SER A 17 56.38 -1.38 -52.70
N SER A 18 57.58 -1.92 -52.54
CA SER A 18 57.98 -2.74 -51.42
C SER A 18 58.03 -1.91 -50.13
N GLN A 19 56.88 -1.47 -49.63
CA GLN A 19 56.75 -0.92 -48.29
C GLN A 19 55.98 -1.92 -47.44
N SER A 20 56.69 -2.57 -46.52
CA SER A 20 56.18 -3.51 -45.52
C SER A 20 55.32 -2.85 -44.42
N ASN A 21 54.57 -1.80 -44.76
CA ASN A 21 53.79 -0.98 -43.83
C ASN A 21 52.60 -0.29 -44.53
N GLN A 22 51.83 -1.02 -45.34
CA GLN A 22 50.56 -0.49 -45.85
C GLN A 22 49.55 -0.44 -44.70
N ASN A 23 49.24 0.78 -44.24
CA ASN A 23 48.18 1.00 -43.27
C ASN A 23 46.83 0.66 -43.92
N ILE A 24 46.11 -0.34 -43.40
CA ILE A 24 44.82 -0.79 -43.94
C ILE A 24 43.73 0.30 -43.89
N CYS A 25 43.99 1.36 -43.12
CA CYS A 25 43.15 2.54 -42.97
C CYS A 25 43.52 3.70 -43.88
N SER A 26 44.39 3.44 -44.86
CA SER A 26 44.86 4.46 -45.79
C SER A 26 44.72 4.00 -47.23
N VAL A 27 44.39 4.97 -48.09
CA VAL A 27 44.33 4.81 -49.55
C VAL A 27 45.55 5.52 -50.14
N TYR A 28 46.38 4.75 -50.83
CA TYR A 28 47.59 5.25 -51.48
C TYR A 28 47.31 5.48 -52.95
N THR A 29 47.53 6.71 -53.42
CA THR A 29 47.40 7.05 -54.84
C THR A 29 48.77 7.46 -55.36
N CYS A 30 49.24 6.86 -56.46
CA CYS A 30 50.59 7.08 -56.98
C CYS A 30 50.57 7.77 -58.34
N ASN A 31 51.47 8.74 -58.53
CA ASN A 31 51.75 9.39 -59.82
C ASN A 31 53.25 9.25 -60.16
N SER A 32 53.68 9.86 -61.27
CA SER A 32 55.09 9.82 -61.73
C SER A 32 56.09 10.46 -60.76
N THR A 33 55.61 11.18 -59.74
CA THR A 33 56.40 11.92 -58.75
C THR A 33 56.43 11.23 -57.38
N GLY A 34 55.53 10.27 -57.12
CA GLY A 34 55.47 9.51 -55.86
C GLY A 34 54.06 9.05 -55.50
N CYS A 35 53.94 8.38 -54.34
CA CYS A 35 52.66 7.97 -53.76
C CYS A 35 52.26 8.90 -52.62
N PHE A 36 51.01 9.34 -52.61
CA PHE A 36 50.42 10.10 -51.50
C PHE A 36 49.41 9.25 -50.74
N GLU A 37 49.43 9.36 -49.42
CA GLU A 37 48.55 8.66 -48.50
C GLU A 37 47.34 9.54 -48.15
N THR A 38 46.14 8.98 -48.25
CA THR A 38 44.90 9.64 -47.80
C THR A 38 44.14 8.73 -46.85
N PRO A 39 43.39 9.28 -45.87
CA PRO A 39 42.56 8.46 -45.00
C PRO A 39 41.52 7.68 -45.81
N LYS A 40 41.39 6.38 -45.55
CA LYS A 40 40.37 5.52 -46.20
C LYS A 40 38.94 5.93 -45.83
N CYS A 41 38.74 6.37 -44.59
CA CYS A 41 37.43 6.68 -44.06
C CYS A 41 37.17 8.20 -44.10
N PRO A 42 36.27 8.67 -44.97
CA PRO A 42 35.86 10.07 -44.98
C PRO A 42 35.14 10.39 -43.66
N GLN A 43 35.35 11.61 -43.16
CA GLN A 43 34.68 12.06 -41.94
C GLN A 43 33.18 12.22 -42.21
N THR A 44 32.36 11.74 -41.28
CA THR A 44 30.91 11.90 -41.33
C THR A 44 30.50 13.37 -41.36
N SER A 45 29.40 13.67 -42.06
CA SER A 45 28.80 15.01 -42.04
C SER A 45 28.10 15.31 -40.71
N ASN A 46 27.78 14.28 -39.92
CA ASN A 46 27.16 14.43 -38.62
C ASN A 46 28.23 14.73 -37.56
N LYS A 47 28.28 15.98 -37.09
CA LYS A 47 29.24 16.44 -36.10
C LYS A 47 29.10 15.80 -34.71
N CYS A 48 28.07 14.97 -34.49
CA CYS A 48 27.88 14.20 -33.26
C CYS A 48 28.62 12.85 -33.25
N PHE A 49 29.27 12.48 -34.36
CA PHE A 49 30.02 11.25 -34.47
C PHE A 49 31.44 11.54 -34.96
N VAL A 50 32.37 10.69 -34.57
CA VAL A 50 33.72 10.66 -35.13
C VAL A 50 33.87 9.39 -35.96
N THR A 51 34.29 9.56 -37.21
CA THR A 51 34.57 8.42 -38.09
C THR A 51 36.00 7.97 -37.87
N SER A 52 36.16 6.72 -37.44
CA SER A 52 37.45 6.05 -37.33
C SER A 52 37.52 4.86 -38.27
N CYS A 53 38.74 4.37 -38.51
CA CYS A 53 38.95 3.13 -39.23
C CYS A 53 39.41 2.07 -38.23
N ASP A 54 38.73 0.92 -38.23
CA ASP A 54 39.16 -0.27 -37.50
C ASP A 54 40.49 -0.77 -38.09
N THR A 55 41.55 -0.76 -37.29
CA THR A 55 42.90 -1.15 -37.72
C THR A 55 43.10 -2.66 -37.90
N GLN A 56 42.10 -3.49 -37.60
CA GLN A 56 42.11 -4.94 -37.85
C GLN A 56 41.32 -5.30 -39.10
N THR A 57 40.13 -4.72 -39.29
CA THR A 57 39.24 -5.06 -40.40
C THR A 57 39.28 -4.07 -41.56
N GLY A 58 39.80 -2.86 -41.32
CA GLY A 58 39.79 -1.74 -42.26
C GLY A 58 38.39 -1.15 -42.48
N GLN A 59 37.40 -1.48 -41.65
CA GLN A 59 36.05 -0.94 -41.76
C GLN A 59 35.96 0.47 -41.16
N CYS A 60 35.13 1.32 -41.75
CA CYS A 60 34.84 2.65 -41.22
C CYS A 60 33.72 2.56 -40.19
N ILE A 61 33.96 3.13 -39.00
CA ILE A 61 33.04 3.10 -37.88
C ILE A 61 32.77 4.53 -37.42
N ASP A 62 31.51 4.91 -37.38
CA ASP A 62 31.06 6.15 -36.78
C ASP A 62 30.78 5.92 -35.29
N THR A 63 31.60 6.50 -34.43
CA THR A 63 31.42 6.40 -32.98
C THR A 63 30.79 7.68 -32.45
N PRO A 64 29.67 7.62 -31.71
CA PRO A 64 29.06 8.82 -31.14
C PRO A 64 30.01 9.51 -30.17
N ILE A 65 30.06 10.84 -30.23
CA ILE A 65 30.83 11.65 -29.29
C ILE A 65 30.20 11.47 -27.89
N PRO A 66 31.00 11.13 -26.85
CA PRO A 66 30.50 10.99 -25.49
C PRO A 66 29.77 12.25 -25.06
N ASN A 67 28.56 12.07 -24.54
CA ASN A 67 27.74 13.15 -24.04
C ASN A 67 28.27 13.60 -22.66
N PRO A 68 28.89 14.78 -22.53
CA PRO A 68 29.50 15.19 -21.26
C PRO A 68 28.46 15.62 -20.22
N TYR A 69 27.18 15.72 -20.62
CA TYR A 69 26.08 16.18 -19.79
C TYR A 69 25.14 15.03 -19.38
N GLU A 70 25.45 13.78 -19.73
CA GLU A 70 24.56 12.66 -19.47
C GLU A 70 24.38 12.42 -17.97
N THR A 71 23.22 12.83 -17.45
CA THR A 71 22.80 12.60 -16.07
C THR A 71 21.32 12.28 -16.06
N LYS A 72 20.79 11.79 -14.93
CA LYS A 72 19.34 11.59 -14.80
C LYS A 72 18.53 12.90 -14.67
N CYS A 73 19.20 14.05 -14.60
CA CYS A 73 18.59 15.34 -14.33
C CYS A 73 18.64 16.32 -15.49
N VAL A 74 19.33 15.96 -16.57
CA VAL A 74 19.30 16.75 -17.80
C VAL A 74 19.12 15.82 -18.98
N ILE A 75 18.32 16.28 -19.93
CA ILE A 75 18.26 15.70 -21.26
C ILE A 75 19.17 16.55 -22.13
N SER A 76 20.11 15.91 -22.80
CA SER A 76 20.96 16.59 -23.76
C SER A 76 20.90 15.94 -25.14
N THR A 77 20.94 16.79 -26.16
CA THR A 77 20.83 16.36 -27.56
C THR A 77 21.89 17.06 -28.36
N CYS A 78 22.71 16.29 -29.07
CA CYS A 78 23.73 16.83 -29.96
C CYS A 78 23.10 17.27 -31.29
N ASN A 79 23.44 18.47 -31.73
CA ASN A 79 23.03 18.99 -33.03
C ASN A 79 23.97 18.44 -34.14
N PRO A 80 23.44 17.71 -35.14
CA PRO A 80 24.25 17.02 -36.14
C PRO A 80 25.03 17.96 -37.07
N LEU A 81 24.67 19.24 -37.16
CA LEU A 81 25.32 20.20 -38.06
C LEU A 81 26.56 20.85 -37.44
N ASN A 82 26.55 21.10 -36.14
CA ASN A 82 27.60 21.87 -35.46
C ASN A 82 28.23 21.15 -34.26
N GLY A 83 27.67 20.02 -33.81
CA GLY A 83 28.21 19.22 -32.71
C GLY A 83 27.91 19.78 -31.32
N PHE A 84 27.15 20.88 -31.21
CA PHE A 84 26.79 21.45 -29.92
C PHE A 84 25.67 20.66 -29.26
N PHE A 85 25.81 20.40 -27.96
CA PHE A 85 24.77 19.78 -27.15
C PHE A 85 23.82 20.85 -26.61
N SER A 86 22.53 20.70 -26.91
CA SER A 86 21.47 21.44 -26.20
C SER A 86 21.13 20.70 -24.92
N VAL A 87 21.09 21.41 -23.79
CA VAL A 87 20.83 20.83 -22.47
C VAL A 87 19.53 21.38 -21.91
N VAL A 88 18.64 20.51 -21.46
CA VAL A 88 17.35 20.88 -20.85
C VAL A 88 17.22 20.14 -19.52
N PRO A 89 16.95 20.84 -18.40
CA PRO A 89 16.68 20.19 -17.13
C PRO A 89 15.47 19.26 -17.22
N VAL A 90 15.59 18.09 -16.59
CA VAL A 90 14.46 17.17 -16.40
C VAL A 90 13.48 17.82 -15.42
N LEU A 91 12.23 17.99 -15.84
CA LEU A 91 11.16 18.36 -14.93
C LEU A 91 10.65 17.11 -14.23
N CYS A 92 10.86 17.06 -12.92
CA CYS A 92 10.35 15.97 -12.10
C CYS A 92 8.82 15.98 -12.09
N LYS A 93 8.25 14.78 -12.23
CA LYS A 93 6.79 14.60 -12.20
C LYS A 93 6.24 15.11 -10.87
N ASP A 94 5.14 15.86 -10.92
CA ASP A 94 4.38 16.16 -9.71
C ASP A 94 3.82 14.87 -9.10
N ARG A 95 4.08 14.67 -7.81
CA ARG A 95 3.60 13.53 -7.00
C ARG A 95 2.91 14.02 -5.73
N SER A 96 2.34 15.22 -5.77
CA SER A 96 1.57 15.79 -4.65
C SER A 96 0.33 14.98 -4.33
N ASP A 97 -0.24 14.25 -5.30
CA ASP A 97 -1.31 13.26 -5.11
C ASP A 97 -0.90 12.07 -4.25
N GLU A 98 0.40 11.76 -4.22
CA GLU A 98 1.03 10.75 -3.36
C GLU A 98 1.59 11.38 -2.06
N CYS A 99 1.26 12.64 -1.78
CA CYS A 99 1.81 13.44 -0.67
C CYS A 99 3.34 13.52 -0.65
N LEU A 100 3.94 13.55 -1.83
CA LEU A 100 5.37 13.73 -2.02
C LEU A 100 5.63 15.11 -2.61
N VAL A 101 6.57 15.85 -2.02
CA VAL A 101 7.10 17.08 -2.60
C VAL A 101 8.45 16.80 -3.26
N GLY A 102 8.64 17.33 -4.46
CA GLY A 102 9.91 17.25 -5.17
C GLY A 102 11.02 17.95 -4.38
N ASN A 103 12.13 17.27 -4.16
CA ASN A 103 13.30 17.78 -3.45
C ASN A 103 14.49 17.98 -4.42
N GLY A 104 14.19 18.35 -5.66
CA GLY A 104 15.17 18.46 -6.73
C GLY A 104 15.48 17.13 -7.43
N CYS A 105 16.60 17.11 -8.14
CA CYS A 105 17.05 15.96 -8.91
C CYS A 105 18.54 15.73 -8.65
N ASP A 106 18.89 14.50 -8.30
CA ASP A 106 20.26 14.06 -8.12
C ASP A 106 20.81 13.44 -9.41
N ILE A 107 22.01 13.84 -9.83
CA ILE A 107 22.60 13.48 -11.14
C ILE A 107 22.72 11.95 -11.35
N SER A 108 22.83 11.18 -10.28
CA SER A 108 23.02 9.72 -10.31
C SER A 108 21.74 8.94 -10.01
N VAL A 109 20.88 9.47 -9.14
CA VAL A 109 19.64 8.81 -8.69
C VAL A 109 18.45 9.22 -9.54
N GLY A 110 18.36 10.49 -9.93
CA GLY A 110 17.24 11.11 -10.63
C GLY A 110 16.39 11.97 -9.70
N CYS A 111 15.11 12.14 -10.05
CA CYS A 111 14.19 12.94 -9.26
C CYS A 111 14.05 12.43 -7.83
N LEU A 112 14.32 13.32 -6.87
CA LEU A 112 14.20 13.05 -5.45
C LEU A 112 12.88 13.60 -4.93
N TYR A 113 12.27 12.86 -4.02
CA TYR A 113 11.03 13.25 -3.38
C TYR A 113 11.14 13.04 -1.88
N GLN A 114 10.46 13.90 -1.13
CA GLN A 114 10.29 13.76 0.31
C GLN A 114 8.81 13.83 0.67
N PRO A 115 8.38 13.21 1.78
CA PRO A 115 7.01 13.36 2.25
C PRO A 115 6.68 14.83 2.49
N GLN A 116 5.61 15.33 1.85
CA GLN A 116 5.09 16.67 2.09
C GLN A 116 4.66 16.84 3.54
N PHE A 117 4.08 15.77 4.10
CA PHE A 117 3.75 15.67 5.50
C PHE A 117 4.64 14.60 6.11
N THR A 118 5.34 14.96 7.18
CA THR A 118 5.83 13.96 8.11
C THR A 118 4.61 13.47 8.89
N CYS A 119 3.95 12.44 8.35
CA CYS A 119 3.06 11.62 9.14
C CYS A 119 3.95 10.97 10.17
N SER A 120 4.10 11.67 11.31
CA SER A 120 4.70 11.11 12.50
C SER A 120 4.07 9.74 12.64
N ASN A 121 4.85 8.73 12.98
CA ASN A 121 4.34 7.46 13.46
C ASN A 121 3.59 7.71 14.79
N LYS A 122 2.49 8.46 14.73
CA LYS A 122 1.26 8.18 15.44
C LYS A 122 0.52 7.04 14.72
N SER A 123 1.26 6.07 14.20
CA SER A 123 1.00 4.70 14.63
C SER A 123 1.22 4.65 16.15
N ASP A 124 0.39 5.37 16.90
CA ASP A 124 0.37 5.30 18.34
C ASP A 124 -0.33 3.99 18.70
N GLN A 125 -0.55 3.71 19.96
CA GLN A 125 -1.12 2.43 20.35
C GLN A 125 -2.56 2.21 19.83
N CYS A 126 -3.17 3.21 19.18
CA CYS A 126 -4.58 3.22 18.82
C CYS A 126 -4.93 3.59 17.38
N LEU A 127 -4.03 4.22 16.63
CA LEU A 127 -4.27 4.61 15.24
C LEU A 127 -3.27 3.92 14.30
N ASN A 128 -3.70 3.56 13.10
CA ASN A 128 -2.82 3.25 11.98
C ASN A 128 -2.80 4.45 11.04
N VAL A 129 -1.63 4.75 10.48
CA VAL A 129 -1.53 5.65 9.32
C VAL A 129 -1.94 4.83 8.10
N ILE A 130 -3.02 5.23 7.42
CA ILE A 130 -3.54 4.52 6.24
C ILE A 130 -3.15 5.18 4.92
N GLY A 131 -2.60 6.39 5.00
CA GLY A 131 -2.18 7.13 3.83
C GLY A 131 -2.21 8.61 4.11
N CYS A 132 -2.31 9.37 3.03
CA CYS A 132 -2.34 10.82 3.09
C CYS A 132 -3.28 11.33 2.00
N ASP A 133 -4.02 12.37 2.33
CA ASP A 133 -4.85 13.13 1.42
C ASP A 133 -4.18 14.48 1.15
N PRO A 134 -4.04 14.91 -0.13
CA PRO A 134 -3.34 16.15 -0.46
C PRO A 134 -3.95 17.42 0.15
N LYS A 135 -5.24 17.41 0.50
CA LYS A 135 -5.96 18.55 1.10
C LYS A 135 -6.08 18.43 2.61
N LEU A 136 -6.36 17.23 3.11
CA LEU A 136 -6.66 16.96 4.52
C LEU A 136 -5.43 16.52 5.32
N GLY A 137 -4.32 16.19 4.66
CA GLY A 137 -3.09 15.70 5.28
C GLY A 137 -3.14 14.21 5.62
N CYS A 138 -2.37 13.80 6.63
CA CYS A 138 -2.26 12.40 7.05
C CYS A 138 -3.61 11.80 7.45
N GLN A 139 -3.92 10.64 6.90
CA GLN A 139 -5.16 9.91 7.17
C GLN A 139 -4.88 8.76 8.15
N TYR A 140 -5.81 8.58 9.09
CA TYR A 140 -5.70 7.60 10.16
C TYR A 140 -6.96 6.75 10.25
N GLU A 141 -6.79 5.47 10.59
CA GLU A 141 -7.90 4.61 11.04
C GLU A 141 -7.66 4.13 12.48
N SER A 142 -8.73 3.76 13.16
CA SER A 142 -8.63 3.20 14.51
C SER A 142 -8.13 1.74 14.47
N LYS A 143 -7.02 1.46 15.18
CA LYS A 143 -6.61 0.09 15.57
C LYS A 143 -7.63 -0.57 16.49
N CYS A 144 -8.41 0.24 17.22
CA CYS A 144 -9.40 -0.22 18.19
C CYS A 144 -10.74 -0.49 17.50
N ASN A 145 -10.73 -1.37 16.50
CA ASN A 145 -11.93 -1.76 15.78
C ASN A 145 -12.74 -2.79 16.55
N SER A 146 -14.07 -2.61 16.56
CA SER A 146 -14.98 -3.52 17.24
C SER A 146 -15.29 -4.74 16.37
N VAL A 147 -14.41 -5.75 16.42
CA VAL A 147 -14.66 -7.04 15.73
C VAL A 147 -15.77 -7.84 16.42
N TYR A 148 -16.01 -7.61 17.71
CA TYR A 148 -17.01 -8.33 18.50
C TYR A 148 -18.20 -7.43 18.84
N LYS A 149 -19.40 -7.81 18.36
CA LYS A 149 -20.64 -7.04 18.52
C LYS A 149 -21.03 -6.74 19.98
N CYS A 150 -20.52 -7.53 20.92
CA CYS A 150 -20.77 -7.42 22.36
C CYS A 150 -19.68 -6.71 23.14
N SER A 151 -18.77 -6.02 22.47
CA SER A 151 -17.68 -5.31 23.10
C SER A 151 -17.53 -3.92 22.52
N LEU A 152 -17.16 -2.97 23.37
CA LEU A 152 -16.77 -1.64 22.96
C LEU A 152 -15.26 -1.53 23.07
N TYR A 153 -14.67 -0.89 22.09
CA TYR A 153 -13.24 -0.67 22.00
C TYR A 153 -12.99 0.81 22.10
N SER A 154 -12.07 1.19 22.99
CA SER A 154 -11.67 2.57 23.18
C SER A 154 -10.15 2.64 23.22
N CYS A 155 -9.61 3.79 22.85
CA CYS A 155 -8.18 4.05 22.96
C CYS A 155 -7.84 4.60 24.34
N SER A 156 -6.87 4.00 25.01
CA SER A 156 -6.21 4.63 26.16
C SER A 156 -4.79 5.03 25.81
N LEU A 157 -4.51 6.34 25.86
CA LEU A 157 -3.20 6.92 25.61
C LEU A 157 -2.23 6.74 26.79
N THR A 158 -2.75 6.41 27.97
CA THR A 158 -1.98 6.18 29.20
C THR A 158 -1.79 4.69 29.52
N GLY A 159 -2.42 3.79 28.76
CA GLY A 159 -2.34 2.34 28.93
C GLY A 159 -1.75 1.62 27.72
N ASN A 160 -2.02 0.30 27.61
CA ASN A 160 -1.55 -0.58 26.53
C ASN A 160 -2.40 -0.47 25.23
N GLY A 161 -2.87 0.73 24.88
CA GLY A 161 -3.59 0.99 23.64
C GLY A 161 -5.07 0.68 23.71
N CYS A 162 -5.54 -0.30 22.91
CA CYS A 162 -6.96 -0.59 22.79
C CYS A 162 -7.51 -1.31 24.02
N ILE A 163 -8.42 -0.64 24.73
CA ILE A 163 -9.16 -1.20 25.87
C ILE A 163 -10.48 -1.77 25.37
N LYS A 164 -10.74 -3.04 25.71
CA LYS A 164 -12.00 -3.74 25.47
C LYS A 164 -12.88 -3.65 26.72
N THR A 165 -14.11 -3.19 26.55
CA THR A 165 -15.13 -3.17 27.60
C THR A 165 -16.39 -3.92 27.16
N PRO A 166 -17.16 -4.53 28.07
CA PRO A 166 -18.45 -5.12 27.72
C PRO A 166 -19.42 -4.06 27.20
N LYS A 167 -20.08 -4.31 26.06
CA LYS A 167 -21.11 -3.41 25.52
C LYS A 167 -22.35 -3.34 26.39
N CYS A 168 -22.68 -4.45 27.03
CA CYS A 168 -23.86 -4.61 27.86
C CYS A 168 -23.41 -4.76 29.32
N PRO A 169 -23.19 -3.65 30.04
CA PRO A 169 -22.82 -3.68 31.44
C PRO A 169 -23.98 -4.23 32.28
N GLN A 170 -23.63 -4.77 33.45
CA GLN A 170 -24.62 -5.17 34.44
C GLN A 170 -25.48 -3.98 34.82
N THR A 171 -26.79 -4.22 34.85
CA THR A 171 -27.77 -3.22 35.26
C THR A 171 -27.67 -2.97 36.77
N SER A 172 -28.05 -1.77 37.21
CA SER A 172 -28.17 -1.44 38.63
C SER A 172 -29.30 -2.21 39.33
N ASN A 173 -30.25 -2.76 38.56
CA ASN A 173 -31.31 -3.61 39.07
C ASN A 173 -30.80 -5.04 39.25
N LYS A 174 -30.60 -5.46 40.50
CA LYS A 174 -30.10 -6.80 40.87
C LYS A 174 -31.08 -7.94 40.60
N CYS A 175 -32.32 -7.63 40.24
CA CYS A 175 -33.32 -8.62 39.82
C CYS A 175 -33.24 -8.94 38.33
N LEU A 176 -32.31 -8.33 37.60
CA LEU A 176 -32.09 -8.55 36.19
C LEU A 176 -30.65 -8.99 35.97
N THR A 177 -30.44 -9.91 35.02
CA THR A 177 -29.12 -10.20 34.46
C THR A 177 -29.02 -9.56 33.09
N SER A 178 -27.88 -8.92 32.80
CA SER A 178 -27.59 -8.42 31.46
C SER A 178 -26.76 -9.45 30.68
N SER A 179 -27.20 -9.74 29.46
CA SER A 179 -26.43 -10.47 28.47
C SER A 179 -26.38 -9.69 27.16
N CYS A 180 -25.53 -10.11 26.25
CA CYS A 180 -25.44 -9.53 24.93
C CYS A 180 -25.72 -10.60 23.88
N ASP A 181 -26.63 -10.30 22.96
CA ASP A 181 -26.89 -11.15 21.82
C ASP A 181 -25.69 -11.13 20.87
N ALA A 182 -25.05 -12.30 20.67
CA ALA A 182 -23.82 -12.39 19.89
C ALA A 182 -24.02 -12.05 18.40
N GLN A 183 -25.24 -12.20 17.87
CA GLN A 183 -25.53 -11.97 16.45
C GLN A 183 -25.88 -10.51 16.15
N THR A 184 -26.59 -9.84 17.04
CA THR A 184 -27.09 -8.47 16.84
C THR A 184 -26.27 -7.45 17.63
N GLY A 185 -25.60 -7.87 18.70
CA GLY A 185 -24.93 -7.00 19.66
C GLY A 185 -25.90 -6.21 20.53
N GLN A 186 -27.18 -6.60 20.60
CA GLN A 186 -28.16 -5.95 21.45
C GLN A 186 -28.05 -6.46 22.88
N CYS A 187 -28.27 -5.55 23.83
CA CYS A 187 -28.29 -5.90 25.25
C CYS A 187 -29.65 -6.49 25.61
N ILE A 188 -29.63 -7.67 26.21
CA ILE A 188 -30.80 -8.38 26.69
C ILE A 188 -30.75 -8.33 28.22
N TYR A 189 -31.86 -7.93 28.83
CA TYR A 189 -32.01 -7.90 30.28
C TYR A 189 -33.10 -8.89 30.67
N THR A 190 -32.71 -9.98 31.32
CA THR A 190 -33.61 -11.05 31.72
C THR A 190 -33.85 -11.02 33.23
N PRO A 191 -35.10 -11.17 33.71
CA PRO A 191 -35.37 -11.38 35.12
C PRO A 191 -34.59 -12.56 35.68
N VAL A 192 -33.97 -12.36 36.85
CA VAL A 192 -33.36 -13.43 37.63
C VAL A 192 -34.45 -14.44 37.97
N GLN A 193 -34.18 -15.72 37.68
CA GLN A 193 -35.12 -16.78 38.02
C GLN A 193 -35.31 -16.83 39.53
N LEU A 194 -36.56 -16.95 39.93
CA LEU A 194 -36.93 -17.24 41.31
C LEU A 194 -36.20 -18.51 41.76
N PRO A 195 -35.58 -18.52 42.95
CA PRO A 195 -35.08 -19.76 43.51
C PRO A 195 -36.25 -20.76 43.62
N PRO A 196 -36.02 -22.05 43.35
CA PRO A 196 -37.07 -23.05 43.46
C PRO A 196 -37.65 -23.03 44.87
N SER A 197 -38.86 -22.50 44.99
CA SER A 197 -39.60 -22.43 46.24
C SER A 197 -40.66 -23.52 46.23
N ASN A 198 -40.84 -24.19 47.37
CA ASN A 198 -41.84 -25.23 47.56
C ASN A 198 -43.17 -24.68 48.12
N ASN A 199 -43.30 -23.36 48.27
CA ASN A 199 -44.49 -22.76 48.87
C ASN A 199 -45.40 -22.13 47.80
N ILE A 200 -46.34 -22.95 47.31
CA ILE A 200 -47.39 -22.54 46.36
C ILE A 200 -48.35 -21.47 46.91
N CYS A 201 -48.30 -21.18 48.20
CA CYS A 201 -49.13 -20.17 48.88
C CYS A 201 -48.41 -18.83 49.05
N SER A 202 -47.30 -18.60 48.36
CA SER A 202 -46.56 -17.34 48.37
C SER A 202 -46.25 -16.85 46.97
N ASN A 203 -46.55 -15.59 46.71
CA ASN A 203 -45.96 -14.86 45.59
C ASN A 203 -44.61 -14.31 46.03
N TYR A 204 -43.67 -14.17 45.09
CA TYR A 204 -42.34 -13.67 45.39
C TYR A 204 -42.04 -12.45 44.52
N SER A 205 -41.65 -11.36 45.16
CA SER A 205 -41.17 -10.15 44.49
C SER A 205 -39.70 -9.95 44.76
N CYS A 206 -38.92 -9.64 43.73
CA CYS A 206 -37.51 -9.31 43.89
C CYS A 206 -37.33 -7.81 44.17
N ASN A 207 -36.51 -7.47 45.17
CA ASN A 207 -36.13 -6.10 45.45
C ASN A 207 -35.00 -5.65 44.49
N PRO A 208 -35.21 -4.60 43.66
CA PRO A 208 -34.25 -4.21 42.61
C PRO A 208 -32.90 -3.72 43.13
N SER A 209 -32.81 -3.23 44.36
CA SER A 209 -31.56 -2.71 44.94
C SER A 209 -30.75 -3.81 45.66
N THR A 210 -31.42 -4.80 46.24
CA THR A 210 -30.75 -5.86 47.02
C THR A 210 -30.66 -7.19 46.28
N GLY A 211 -31.55 -7.45 45.31
CA GLY A 211 -31.68 -8.74 44.63
C GLY A 211 -32.37 -9.81 45.47
N LEU A 212 -32.89 -9.45 46.65
CA LEU A 212 -33.54 -10.38 47.56
C LEU A 212 -35.01 -10.59 47.17
N PHE A 213 -35.45 -11.84 47.17
CA PHE A 213 -36.83 -12.21 46.95
C PHE A 213 -37.58 -12.25 48.28
N THR A 214 -38.68 -11.50 48.36
CA THR A 214 -39.56 -11.46 49.55
C THR A 214 -40.87 -12.19 49.26
N PRO A 215 -41.26 -13.17 50.09
CA PRO A 215 -42.55 -13.83 49.97
C PRO A 215 -43.69 -12.91 50.42
N THR A 216 -44.79 -12.94 49.69
CA THR A 216 -46.08 -12.33 50.04
C THR A 216 -47.14 -13.42 50.02
N PRO A 217 -47.89 -13.63 51.12
CA PRO A 217 -48.92 -14.66 51.16
C PRO A 217 -49.96 -14.47 50.05
N ILE A 218 -50.39 -15.58 49.43
CA ILE A 218 -51.52 -15.54 48.49
C ILE A 218 -52.78 -15.19 49.26
N ASN A 219 -53.50 -14.18 48.77
CA ASN A 219 -54.83 -13.86 49.25
C ASN A 219 -55.85 -14.72 48.51
N CYS A 220 -56.49 -15.63 49.22
CA CYS A 220 -57.52 -16.49 48.65
C CYS A 220 -58.81 -15.69 48.40
N PRO A 221 -59.45 -15.84 47.22
CA PRO A 221 -60.62 -15.06 46.88
C PRO A 221 -61.77 -15.30 47.85
N ASP A 222 -62.55 -14.26 48.14
CA ASP A 222 -63.77 -14.42 48.90
C ASP A 222 -64.83 -15.14 48.06
N ARG A 223 -65.44 -16.18 48.65
CA ARG A 223 -66.51 -17.01 48.07
C ARG A 223 -67.71 -17.12 49.02
N SER A 224 -67.89 -16.12 49.87
CA SER A 224 -69.00 -16.02 50.82
C SER A 224 -70.38 -16.06 50.13
N ASN A 225 -70.49 -15.56 48.89
CA ASN A 225 -71.68 -15.65 48.03
C ASN A 225 -72.05 -17.09 47.61
N GLU A 226 -71.15 -18.06 47.81
CA GLU A 226 -71.35 -19.48 47.54
C GLU A 226 -71.56 -20.30 48.83
N CYS A 227 -71.85 -19.63 49.96
CA CYS A 227 -71.91 -20.25 51.30
C CYS A 227 -70.60 -20.96 51.70
N LEU A 228 -69.45 -20.45 51.23
CA LEU A 228 -68.13 -20.97 51.54
C LEU A 228 -67.35 -19.99 52.42
N ILE A 229 -66.73 -20.50 53.48
CA ILE A 229 -65.79 -19.78 54.32
C ILE A 229 -64.38 -20.17 53.88
N ASN A 230 -63.60 -19.17 53.47
CA ASN A 230 -62.18 -19.33 53.17
C ASN A 230 -61.39 -19.72 54.43
N THR A 231 -60.68 -20.84 54.38
CA THR A 231 -59.85 -21.35 55.49
C THR A 231 -58.36 -21.05 55.30
N GLY A 232 -58.01 -20.28 54.27
CA GLY A 232 -56.64 -19.90 53.92
C GLY A 232 -56.05 -20.77 52.82
N CYS A 233 -54.81 -20.45 52.46
CA CYS A 233 -54.03 -21.24 51.51
C CYS A 233 -53.22 -22.31 52.24
N ASP A 234 -53.37 -23.57 51.84
CA ASP A 234 -52.60 -24.71 52.33
C ASP A 234 -51.67 -25.24 51.23
N ALA A 235 -50.37 -25.09 51.46
CA ALA A 235 -49.34 -25.52 50.52
C ALA A 235 -49.23 -27.04 50.36
N LYS A 236 -49.62 -27.82 51.38
CA LYS A 236 -49.64 -29.29 51.33
C LYS A 236 -50.84 -29.80 50.55
N LEU A 237 -51.94 -29.07 50.62
CA LEU A 237 -53.20 -29.43 49.97
C LEU A 237 -53.44 -28.73 48.63
N GLY A 238 -52.44 -28.01 48.10
CA GLY A 238 -52.47 -27.55 46.71
C GLY A 238 -53.07 -26.17 46.46
N GLY A 239 -53.32 -25.32 47.48
CA GLY A 239 -53.78 -23.94 47.25
C GLY A 239 -54.83 -23.45 48.24
N CYS A 240 -55.79 -22.65 47.77
CA CYS A 240 -56.84 -22.05 48.60
C CYS A 240 -57.91 -23.04 49.00
N HIS A 241 -58.23 -23.08 50.29
CA HIS A 241 -59.15 -24.04 50.89
C HIS A 241 -60.39 -23.35 51.44
N TYR A 242 -61.52 -24.04 51.37
CA TYR A 242 -62.84 -23.52 51.75
C TYR A 242 -63.63 -24.59 52.49
N LYS A 243 -64.47 -24.17 53.43
CA LYS A 243 -65.44 -25.03 54.12
C LYS A 243 -66.86 -24.47 53.95
N SER A 244 -67.87 -25.34 53.97
CA SER A 244 -69.27 -24.88 54.00
C SER A 244 -69.53 -24.03 55.25
N SER A 245 -70.24 -22.93 55.06
CA SER A 245 -70.73 -22.04 56.12
C SER A 245 -71.91 -22.63 56.86
#